data_AF-A0A1Z8S810-F1
#
_entry.id   AF-A0A1Z8S810-F1
#
_cell.length_a   1.000
_cell.length_b   1.000
_cell.length_c   1.000
_cell.angle_alpha   90.00
_cell.angle_beta   90.00
_cell.angle_gamma   90.00
#
_symmetry.space_group_name_H-M   'P 1'
#
loop_
_entity.id
_entity.type
_entity.pdbx_description
1 polymer ?
#
loop_
_entity_poly.entity_id
_entity_poly.type
_entity_poly.pdbx_seq_one_letter_code
_entity_poly.pdbx_strand_id
1 'polypeptide(L)'
;MKKFILDRLPQLFIVLLVLFSYTLVYNHAKAIDFKYKEPLTATDKKSIIAFNILQTIDMLQTLEIANNDNYYEKNKILGKHPNEFQVITYFIARGFAHYETTKMIPLKYRNIWHTYNIVYNYDVIRDNHNIGIRIGF
;
A
#
# COMPACT_ATOMS: atom_id res chain seq x y z
N MET A 1 -2.41 -39.40 9.36
CA MET A 1 -1.43 -38.74 8.45
C MET A 1 -2.05 -38.21 7.16
N LYS A 2 -2.80 -39.00 6.38
CA LYS A 2 -3.37 -38.53 5.08
C LYS A 2 -4.29 -37.30 5.18
N LYS A 3 -5.09 -37.19 6.25
CA LYS A 3 -6.03 -36.06 6.47
C LYS A 3 -5.33 -34.71 6.70
N PHE A 4 -4.23 -34.73 7.47
CA PHE A 4 -3.44 -33.53 7.79
C PHE A 4 -2.79 -32.87 6.56
N ILE A 5 -2.36 -33.68 5.58
CA ILE A 5 -1.81 -33.19 4.31
C ILE A 5 -2.94 -32.62 3.43
N LEU A 6 -4.11 -33.26 3.45
CA LEU A 6 -5.27 -32.87 2.64
C LEU A 6 -5.82 -31.49 3.07
N ASP A 7 -5.85 -31.20 4.37
CA ASP A 7 -6.36 -29.93 4.91
C ASP A 7 -5.43 -28.74 4.60
N ARG A 8 -4.15 -29.01 4.28
CA ARG A 8 -3.12 -28.02 3.94
C ARG A 8 -2.91 -27.86 2.43
N LEU A 9 -3.55 -28.68 1.60
CA LEU A 9 -3.47 -28.60 0.12
C LEU A 9 -3.76 -27.20 -0.43
N PRO A 10 -4.78 -26.45 0.04
CA PRO A 10 -5.06 -25.11 -0.46
C PRO A 10 -3.91 -24.14 -0.16
N GLN A 11 -3.29 -24.26 1.02
CA GLN A 11 -2.19 -23.41 1.45
C GLN A 11 -0.89 -23.74 0.69
N LEU A 12 -0.63 -25.03 0.46
CA LEU A 12 0.47 -25.49 -0.39
C LEU A 12 0.29 -25.03 -1.84
N PHE A 13 -0.94 -25.06 -2.36
CA PHE A 13 -1.25 -24.57 -3.70
C PHE A 13 -1.02 -23.05 -3.83
N ILE A 14 -1.38 -22.27 -2.81
CA ILE A 14 -1.10 -20.82 -2.75
C ILE A 14 0.41 -20.57 -2.71
N VAL A 15 1.17 -21.29 -1.88
CA VAL A 15 2.64 -21.16 -1.82
C VAL A 15 3.27 -21.52 -3.16
N LEU A 16 2.81 -22.59 -3.81
CA LEU A 16 3.28 -22.97 -5.14
C LEU A 16 2.92 -21.93 -6.20
N LEU A 17 1.74 -21.31 -6.12
CA LEU A 17 1.35 -20.19 -6.99
C LEU A 17 2.22 -18.95 -6.77
N VAL A 18 2.57 -18.63 -5.52
CA VAL A 18 3.48 -17.52 -5.20
C VAL A 18 4.90 -17.81 -5.72
N LEU A 19 5.41 -19.03 -5.54
CA LEU A 19 6.71 -19.44 -6.06
C LEU A 19 6.72 -19.49 -7.60
N PHE A 20 5.64 -19.95 -8.22
CA PHE A 20 5.49 -20.01 -9.67
C PHE A 20 5.32 -18.63 -10.30
N SER A 21 4.54 -17.75 -9.67
CA SER A 21 4.47 -16.34 -10.09
C SER A 21 5.80 -15.63 -9.89
N TYR A 22 6.53 -15.91 -8.79
CA TYR A 22 7.90 -15.44 -8.60
C TYR A 22 8.81 -15.90 -9.74
N THR A 23 8.80 -17.18 -10.13
CA THR A 23 9.65 -17.68 -11.23
C THR A 23 9.23 -17.17 -12.61
N LEU A 24 7.93 -17.01 -12.89
CA LEU A 24 7.45 -16.41 -14.14
C LEU A 24 7.83 -14.93 -14.25
N VAL A 25 7.70 -14.16 -13.17
CA VAL A 25 8.13 -12.76 -13.11
C VAL A 25 9.65 -12.65 -13.22
N TYR A 26 10.41 -13.50 -12.53
CA TYR A 26 11.87 -13.44 -12.51
C TYR A 26 12.53 -13.91 -13.82
N ASN A 27 11.97 -14.95 -14.48
CA ASN A 27 12.54 -15.47 -15.71
C ASN A 27 12.21 -14.62 -16.95
N HIS A 28 11.14 -13.82 -16.91
CA HIS A 28 10.87 -12.78 -17.93
C HIS A 28 11.51 -11.41 -17.62
N ALA A 29 12.17 -11.25 -16.46
CA ALA A 29 12.85 -10.02 -16.06
C ALA A 29 14.12 -9.68 -16.87
N LYS A 30 14.45 -10.44 -17.93
CA LYS A 30 15.47 -10.01 -18.91
C LYS A 30 14.97 -8.92 -19.87
N ALA A 31 13.69 -8.53 -19.81
CA ALA A 31 13.12 -7.45 -20.63
C ALA A 31 12.81 -6.16 -19.86
N ILE A 32 13.00 -6.11 -18.54
CA ILE A 32 12.88 -4.87 -17.75
C ILE A 32 14.25 -4.51 -17.20
N ASP A 33 15.07 -3.88 -18.02
CA ASP A 33 16.27 -3.19 -17.55
C ASP A 33 15.81 -1.96 -16.75
N PHE A 34 15.53 -2.15 -15.45
CA PHE A 34 15.25 -1.07 -14.48
C PHE A 34 16.55 -0.26 -14.24
N LYS A 35 17.07 0.35 -15.30
CA LYS A 35 18.34 1.09 -15.32
C LYS A 35 18.15 2.58 -15.10
N TYR A 36 17.08 2.98 -14.42
CA TYR A 36 16.90 4.37 -14.00
C TYR A 36 17.32 4.49 -12.53
N LYS A 37 18.61 4.75 -12.32
CA LYS A 37 19.18 5.11 -11.01
C LYS A 37 19.34 6.62 -10.88
N GLU A 38 18.40 7.39 -11.43
CA GLU A 38 18.40 8.84 -11.22
C GLU A 38 18.19 9.09 -9.71
N PRO A 39 19.08 9.85 -9.05
CA PRO A 39 18.98 10.08 -7.62
C PRO A 39 17.66 10.78 -7.28
N LEU A 40 17.19 10.62 -6.04
CA LEU A 40 16.02 11.35 -5.56
C LEU A 40 16.34 12.85 -5.53
N THR A 41 15.50 13.63 -6.18
CA THR A 41 15.60 15.09 -6.18
C THR A 41 15.13 15.67 -4.84
N ALA A 42 15.39 16.96 -4.61
CA ALA A 42 14.83 17.66 -3.46
C ALA A 42 13.29 17.67 -3.50
N THR A 43 12.70 17.77 -4.69
CA THR A 43 11.25 17.71 -4.90
C THR A 43 10.70 16.33 -4.57
N ASP A 44 11.39 15.25 -4.96
CA ASP A 44 10.98 13.87 -4.62
C ASP A 44 10.97 13.71 -3.10
N LYS A 45 12.03 14.13 -2.41
CA LYS A 45 12.12 14.05 -0.94
C LYS A 45 10.98 14.79 -0.25
N LYS A 46 10.69 16.02 -0.66
CA LYS A 46 9.57 16.82 -0.11
C LYS A 46 8.22 16.14 -0.37
N SER A 47 8.03 15.60 -1.57
CA SER A 47 6.80 14.92 -1.95
C SER A 47 6.59 13.61 -1.20
N ILE A 48 7.66 12.85 -0.96
CA ILE A 48 7.62 11.63 -0.13
C ILE A 48 7.28 11.99 1.31
N ILE A 49 7.82 13.07 1.86
CA ILE A 49 7.46 13.55 3.20
C ILE A 49 5.97 13.93 3.25
N ALA A 50 5.50 14.75 2.29
CA ALA A 50 4.10 15.16 2.22
C ALA A 50 3.15 13.95 2.10
N PHE A 51 3.50 12.98 1.24
CA PHE A 51 2.78 11.72 1.12
C PHE A 51 2.74 10.95 2.44
N ASN A 52 3.86 10.85 3.15
CA ASN A 52 3.94 10.14 4.43
C ASN A 52 3.10 10.81 5.54
N ILE A 53 3.03 12.13 5.55
CA ILE A 53 2.17 12.87 6.48
C ILE A 53 0.71 12.54 6.20
N LEU A 54 0.28 12.68 4.94
CA LEU A 54 -1.10 12.41 4.55
C LEU A 54 -1.50 10.95 4.81
N GLN A 55 -0.67 9.98 4.42
CA GLN A 55 -1.00 8.58 4.67
C GLN A 55 -1.03 8.25 6.17
N THR A 56 -0.25 8.94 7.01
CA THR A 56 -0.34 8.78 8.46
C THR A 56 -1.69 9.26 8.98
N ILE A 57 -2.18 10.40 8.48
CA ILE A 57 -3.51 10.91 8.82
C ILE A 57 -4.60 9.93 8.38
N ASP A 58 -4.49 9.40 7.16
CA ASP A 58 -5.40 8.38 6.61
C ASP A 58 -5.37 7.09 7.45
N MET A 59 -4.18 6.64 7.86
CA MET A 59 -4.02 5.50 8.76
C MET A 59 -4.75 5.72 10.09
N LEU A 60 -4.61 6.89 10.70
CA LEU A 60 -5.28 7.22 11.96
C LEU A 60 -6.81 7.24 11.79
N GLN A 61 -7.33 7.77 10.68
CA GLN A 61 -8.76 7.70 10.37
C GLN A 61 -9.23 6.27 10.09
N THR A 62 -8.38 5.44 9.47
CA THR A 62 -8.67 4.02 9.23
C THR A 62 -8.71 3.22 10.54
N LEU A 63 -7.87 3.57 11.52
CA LEU A 63 -7.92 2.98 12.86
C LEU A 63 -9.21 3.37 13.61
N GLU A 64 -9.67 4.61 13.46
CA GLU A 64 -10.98 5.02 13.98
C GLU A 64 -12.11 4.21 13.31
N ILE A 65 -12.08 4.05 11.98
CA ILE A 65 -13.06 3.22 11.26
C ILE A 65 -13.03 1.77 11.77
N ALA A 66 -11.84 1.20 11.97
CA ALA A 66 -11.66 -0.18 12.42
C ALA A 66 -12.25 -0.44 13.82
N ASN A 67 -12.29 0.60 14.66
CA ASN A 67 -12.75 0.55 16.05
C ASN A 67 -14.17 1.15 16.25
N ASN A 68 -14.89 1.47 15.18
CA ASN A 68 -16.19 2.14 15.25
C ASN A 68 -17.25 1.46 14.38
N ASP A 69 -18.27 0.86 15.02
CA ASP A 69 -19.34 0.10 14.36
C ASP A 69 -20.22 0.93 13.40
N ASN A 70 -20.17 2.26 13.47
CA ASN A 70 -20.94 3.12 12.57
C ASN A 70 -20.33 3.23 11.17
N TYR A 71 -19.07 2.82 11.00
CA TYR A 71 -18.33 2.93 9.75
C TYR A 71 -17.79 1.56 9.30
N TYR A 72 -17.44 1.45 8.03
CA TYR A 72 -16.70 0.30 7.51
C TYR A 72 -15.70 0.76 6.45
N GLU A 73 -14.57 0.07 6.39
CA GLU A 73 -13.49 0.37 5.46
C GLU A 73 -13.87 -0.06 4.03
N LYS A 74 -13.59 0.79 3.03
CA LYS A 74 -13.87 0.54 1.61
C LYS A 74 -12.66 0.02 0.85
N ASN A 75 -11.47 0.12 1.42
CA ASN A 75 -10.22 -0.36 0.87
C ASN A 75 -10.27 -1.87 0.70
N LYS A 76 -10.26 -2.32 -0.55
CA LYS A 76 -10.39 -3.74 -0.92
C LYS A 76 -9.26 -4.61 -0.37
N ILE A 77 -8.09 -4.04 -0.11
CA ILE A 77 -6.93 -4.78 0.44
C ILE A 77 -7.12 -5.04 1.93
N LEU A 78 -7.61 -4.05 2.67
CA LEU A 78 -7.87 -4.16 4.12
C LEU A 78 -9.14 -4.95 4.42
N GLY A 79 -10.13 -4.91 3.52
CA GLY A 79 -11.46 -5.47 3.78
C GLY A 79 -12.31 -4.53 4.62
N LYS A 80 -13.53 -4.96 4.98
CA LYS A 80 -14.52 -4.10 5.64
C LYS A 80 -14.22 -3.80 7.12
N HIS A 81 -13.67 -4.79 7.83
CA HIS A 81 -13.38 -4.72 9.26
C HIS A 81 -11.94 -5.18 9.51
N PRO A 82 -10.94 -4.39 9.08
CA PRO A 82 -9.55 -4.71 9.36
C PRO A 82 -9.29 -4.55 10.87
N ASN A 83 -8.42 -5.39 11.44
CA ASN A 83 -7.88 -5.13 12.76
C ASN A 83 -6.74 -4.10 12.69
N GLU A 84 -6.39 -3.51 13.83
CA GLU A 84 -5.37 -2.45 13.91
C GLU A 84 -4.02 -2.86 13.30
N PHE A 85 -3.58 -4.10 13.56
CA PHE A 85 -2.32 -4.60 13.03
C PHE A 85 -2.33 -4.67 11.49
N GLN A 86 -3.45 -5.06 10.88
CA GLN A 86 -3.62 -5.04 9.42
C GLN A 86 -3.55 -3.63 8.87
N VAL A 87 -4.21 -2.67 9.53
CA VAL A 87 -4.19 -1.25 9.15
C VAL A 87 -2.75 -0.72 9.17
N ILE A 88 -2.05 -0.85 10.31
CA ILE A 88 -0.68 -0.35 10.47
C ILE A 88 0.27 -0.99 9.45
N THR A 89 0.19 -2.31 9.29
CA THR A 89 1.04 -3.05 8.34
C THR A 89 0.81 -2.58 6.91
N TYR A 90 -0.45 -2.38 6.51
CA TYR A 90 -0.80 -1.89 5.19
C TYR A 90 -0.19 -0.52 4.89
N PHE A 91 -0.32 0.44 5.80
CA PHE A 91 0.21 1.79 5.60
C PHE A 91 1.74 1.85 5.62
N ILE A 92 2.41 1.05 6.47
CA ILE A 92 3.86 0.90 6.43
C ILE A 92 4.30 0.34 5.06
N ALA A 93 3.69 -0.76 4.62
CA ALA A 93 4.01 -1.38 3.34
C ALA A 93 3.78 -0.42 2.17
N ARG A 94 2.69 0.36 2.21
CA ARG A 94 2.39 1.38 1.22
C ARG A 94 3.42 2.51 1.20
N GLY A 95 3.90 2.96 2.35
CA GLY A 95 5.00 3.93 2.47
C GLY A 95 6.28 3.45 1.81
N PHE A 96 6.71 2.21 2.10
CA PHE A 96 7.86 1.60 1.45
C PHE A 96 7.65 1.43 -0.06
N ALA A 97 6.48 0.94 -0.48
CA ALA A 97 6.15 0.79 -1.88
C ALA A 97 6.22 2.13 -2.64
N HIS A 98 5.72 3.22 -2.05
CA HIS A 98 5.80 4.55 -2.64
C HIS A 98 7.24 5.03 -2.83
N TYR A 99 8.09 4.85 -1.81
CA TYR A 99 9.51 5.19 -1.87
C TYR A 99 10.27 4.38 -2.92
N GLU A 100 10.11 3.06 -2.92
CA GLU A 100 10.78 2.16 -3.88
C GLU A 100 10.30 2.41 -5.31
N THR A 101 9.00 2.58 -5.52
CA THR A 101 8.41 2.88 -6.82
C THR A 101 8.92 4.22 -7.37
N THR A 102 9.07 5.23 -6.51
CA THR A 102 9.62 6.55 -6.92
C THR A 102 11.02 6.41 -7.52
N LYS A 103 11.87 5.53 -6.97
CA LYS A 103 13.21 5.28 -7.50
C LYS A 103 13.20 4.57 -8.86
N MET A 104 12.17 3.77 -9.13
CA MET A 104 12.01 3.03 -10.38
C MET A 104 11.38 3.87 -11.51
N ILE A 105 10.68 4.95 -11.17
CA ILE A 105 10.02 5.84 -12.13
C ILE A 105 11.04 6.82 -12.73
N PRO A 106 11.10 6.97 -14.08
CA PRO A 106 11.91 8.00 -14.74
C PRO A 106 11.57 9.41 -14.24
N LEU A 107 12.58 10.27 -14.07
CA LEU A 107 12.45 11.60 -13.47
C LEU A 107 11.29 12.43 -14.05
N LYS A 108 11.11 12.41 -15.38
CA LYS A 108 10.04 13.14 -16.08
C LYS A 108 8.61 12.79 -15.62
N TYR A 109 8.40 11.63 -15.01
CA TYR A 109 7.09 11.16 -14.55
C TYR A 109 6.91 11.20 -13.03
N ARG A 110 7.99 11.44 -12.25
CA ARG A 110 7.93 11.43 -10.77
C ARG A 110 7.01 12.52 -10.22
N ASN A 111 6.95 13.67 -10.86
CA ASN A 111 6.05 14.74 -10.43
C ASN A 111 4.57 14.30 -10.53
N ILE A 112 4.17 13.72 -11.66
CA ILE A 112 2.81 13.21 -11.86
C ILE A 112 2.51 12.10 -10.83
N TRP A 113 3.45 11.17 -10.63
CA TRP A 113 3.34 10.11 -9.63
C TRP A 113 3.10 10.66 -8.21
N HIS A 114 3.88 11.65 -7.80
CA HIS A 114 3.74 12.28 -6.49
C HIS A 114 2.43 13.05 -6.36
N THR A 115 2.08 13.89 -7.33
CA THR A 115 0.84 14.67 -7.34
C THR A 115 -0.36 13.75 -7.23
N TYR A 116 -0.43 12.69 -8.03
CA TYR A 116 -1.54 11.73 -7.98
C TYR A 116 -1.72 11.14 -6.58
N ASN A 117 -0.65 10.63 -5.97
CA ASN A 117 -0.72 10.00 -4.66
C ASN A 117 -1.05 11.00 -3.53
N ILE A 118 -0.57 12.24 -3.62
CA ILE A 118 -0.86 13.29 -2.65
C ILE A 118 -2.33 13.70 -2.75
N VAL A 119 -2.82 14.00 -3.95
CA VAL A 119 -4.23 14.39 -4.17
C VAL A 119 -5.17 13.27 -3.76
N TYR A 120 -4.87 12.02 -4.13
CA TYR A 120 -5.67 10.87 -3.73
C TYR A 120 -5.79 10.75 -2.20
N ASN A 121 -4.68 10.82 -1.46
CA ASN A 121 -4.75 10.77 0.00
C ASN A 121 -5.52 11.96 0.57
N TYR A 122 -5.30 13.16 0.05
CA TYR A 122 -6.02 14.35 0.49
C TYR A 122 -7.53 14.19 0.32
N ASP A 123 -7.99 13.68 -0.82
CA ASP A 123 -9.40 13.44 -1.09
C ASP A 123 -9.99 12.41 -0.13
N VAL A 124 -9.31 11.28 0.10
CA VAL A 124 -9.74 10.25 1.08
C VAL A 124 -9.86 10.85 2.48
N ILE A 125 -8.84 11.59 2.94
CA ILE A 125 -8.82 12.20 4.26
C ILE A 125 -9.95 13.22 4.42
N ARG A 126 -10.14 14.06 3.41
CA ARG A 126 -11.21 15.06 3.37
C ARG A 126 -12.57 14.39 3.40
N ASP A 127 -12.79 13.35 2.61
CA ASP A 127 -14.08 12.67 2.53
C ASP A 127 -14.39 11.95 3.85
N ASN A 128 -13.40 11.30 4.47
CA ASN A 128 -13.50 10.75 5.84
C ASN A 128 -13.86 11.85 6.86
N HIS A 129 -13.19 12.99 6.79
CA HIS A 129 -13.48 14.12 7.66
C HIS A 129 -14.91 14.67 7.43
N ASN A 130 -15.37 14.75 6.19
CA ASN A 130 -16.69 15.25 5.87
C ASN A 130 -17.83 14.37 6.40
N ILE A 131 -17.60 13.05 6.52
CA ILE A 131 -18.59 12.11 7.08
C ILE A 131 -18.48 11.93 8.59
N GLY A 132 -17.64 12.71 9.28
CA GLY A 132 -17.55 12.71 10.73
C GLY A 132 -16.43 11.86 11.32
N ILE A 133 -15.61 11.19 10.51
CA ILE A 133 -14.43 10.47 11.00
C ILE A 133 -13.40 11.49 11.46
N ARG A 134 -12.98 11.39 12.72
CA ARG A 134 -11.96 12.24 13.34
C ARG A 134 -10.81 11.36 13.81
N ILE A 135 -9.67 11.99 14.08
CA ILE A 135 -8.58 11.30 14.78
C ILE A 135 -8.95 11.36 16.26
N GLY A 136 -9.58 10.31 16.76
CA GLY A 136 -9.83 10.09 18.17
C GLY A 136 -8.59 9.48 18.83
N PHE A 137 -8.18 10.00 19.97
CA PHE A 137 -7.21 9.40 20.87
C PHE A 137 -7.78 9.40 22.29
#